data_AF-H3BSW8-F1
#
_entry.id   AF-H3BSW8-F1
#
_cell.length_a   1.000
_cell.length_b   1.000
_cell.length_c   1.000
_cell.angle_alpha   90.00
_cell.angle_beta   90.00
_cell.angle_gamma   90.00
#
_symmetry.space_group_name_H-M   'P 1'
#
loop_
_entity.id
_entity.type
_entity.pdbx_description
1 polymer ?
#
loop_
_entity_poly.entity_id
_entity_poly.type
_entity_poly.pdbx_seq_one_letter_code
_entity_poly.pdbx_strand_id
1 'polypeptide(L)'
;MEPRAVGVSKQDIREQIWGYMESQNLADFPRPVHHRIPNFKGSYLACQNIKDLDVFARTQEVKVDPDKPLEGVRLLVLQVIPLP
;
A
#
# COMPACT_ATOMS: atom_id res chain seq x y z
N MET A 1 26.34 20.99 -17.78
CA MET A 1 25.44 20.19 -16.93
C MET A 1 25.91 18.76 -17.07
N GLU A 2 26.48 18.17 -16.02
CA GLU A 2 26.97 16.78 -16.08
C GLU A 2 25.81 15.83 -16.40
N PRO A 3 26.00 14.82 -17.28
CA PRO A 3 24.98 13.82 -17.53
C PRO A 3 24.70 13.05 -16.22
N ARG A 4 23.44 13.02 -15.79
CA ARG A 4 23.02 12.15 -14.68
C ARG A 4 23.37 10.71 -15.05
N ALA A 5 24.01 9.99 -14.12
CA ALA A 5 24.27 8.57 -14.27
C ALA A 5 23.00 7.83 -14.72
N VAL A 6 23.11 7.03 -15.79
CA VAL A 6 22.02 6.21 -16.34
C VAL A 6 21.80 5.02 -15.40
N GLY A 7 21.18 5.28 -14.25
CA GLY A 7 20.74 4.27 -13.30
C GLY A 7 19.26 3.96 -13.47
N VAL A 8 18.83 2.82 -12.94
CA VAL A 8 17.41 2.44 -12.87
C VAL A 8 16.63 3.54 -12.16
N SER A 9 15.65 4.12 -12.84
CA SER A 9 14.80 5.17 -12.29
C SER A 9 13.68 4.58 -11.43
N LYS A 10 13.05 5.43 -10.60
CA LYS A 10 11.83 5.04 -9.87
C LYS A 10 10.72 4.61 -10.82
N GLN A 11 10.67 5.17 -12.03
CA GLN A 11 9.65 4.78 -13.00
C GLN A 11 9.92 3.38 -13.54
N ASP A 12 11.17 3.05 -13.85
CA ASP A 12 11.55 1.72 -14.32
C ASP A 12 11.16 0.63 -13.31
N ILE A 13 11.36 0.89 -12.01
CA ILE A 13 10.93 -0.03 -10.95
C ILE A 13 9.40 -0.16 -10.90
N ARG A 14 8.66 0.95 -11.05
CA ARG A 14 7.19 0.90 -11.05
C ARG A 14 6.67 0.08 -12.21
N GLU A 15 7.17 0.31 -13.43
CA GLU A 15 6.79 -0.48 -14.61
C GLU A 15 7.07 -1.97 -14.40
N GLN A 16 8.25 -2.31 -13.85
CA GLN A 16 8.61 -3.69 -13.56
C GLN A 16 7.64 -4.34 -12.54
N ILE A 17 7.37 -3.67 -11.43
CA ILE A 17 6.49 -4.20 -10.38
C ILE A 17 5.04 -4.27 -10.86
N TRP A 18 4.55 -3.25 -11.55
CA TRP A 18 3.20 -3.24 -12.12
C TRP A 18 3.01 -4.37 -13.14
N GLY A 19 3.95 -4.55 -14.07
CA GLY A 19 3.93 -5.64 -15.03
C GLY A 19 3.98 -7.02 -14.36
N TYR A 20 4.80 -7.17 -13.30
CA TYR A 20 4.83 -8.39 -12.50
C TYR A 20 3.48 -8.67 -11.82
N MET A 21 2.87 -7.67 -11.19
CA MET A 21 1.57 -7.83 -10.53
C MET A 21 0.44 -8.23 -11.49
N GLU A 22 0.42 -7.65 -12.70
CA GLU A 22 -0.57 -7.99 -13.73
C GLU A 22 -0.34 -9.40 -14.30
N SER A 23 0.90 -9.72 -14.68
CA SER A 23 1.25 -11.01 -15.31
C SER A 23 1.09 -12.20 -14.37
N GLN A 24 1.37 -12.00 -13.07
CA GLN A 24 1.21 -13.03 -12.04
C GLN A 24 -0.19 -13.03 -11.41
N ASN A 25 -1.12 -12.18 -11.91
CA ASN A 25 -2.48 -12.04 -11.39
C ASN A 25 -2.51 -11.79 -9.86
N LEU A 26 -1.57 -10.99 -9.36
CA LEU A 26 -1.45 -10.58 -7.96
C LEU A 26 -2.29 -9.34 -7.68
N ALA A 27 -2.50 -8.50 -8.69
CA ALA A 27 -3.35 -7.32 -8.60
C ALA A 27 -4.81 -7.71 -8.34
N ASP A 28 -5.47 -6.93 -7.49
CA ASP A 28 -6.91 -7.00 -7.27
C ASP A 28 -7.58 -5.71 -7.75
N PHE A 29 -8.92 -5.68 -7.86
CA PHE A 29 -9.65 -4.50 -8.29
C PHE A 29 -9.29 -3.30 -7.38
N PRO A 30 -9.00 -2.10 -7.93
CA PRO A 30 -9.13 -1.75 -9.36
C PRO A 30 -7.91 -2.13 -10.21
N ARG A 31 -8.15 -2.59 -11.46
CA ARG A 31 -7.13 -2.88 -12.50
C ARG A 31 -7.32 -1.96 -13.74
N PRO A 32 -6.29 -1.72 -14.58
CA PRO A 32 -4.88 -2.17 -14.49
C PRO A 32 -4.00 -1.29 -13.57
N VAL A 33 -3.06 -1.86 -12.83
CA VAL A 33 -2.31 -1.15 -11.77
C VAL A 33 -1.41 -0.01 -12.24
N HIS A 34 -1.07 0.04 -13.53
CA HIS A 34 -0.19 1.06 -14.09
C HIS A 34 -0.70 2.47 -13.80
N HIS A 35 0.21 3.35 -13.38
CA HIS A 35 -0.06 4.74 -12.97
C HIS A 35 -1.00 4.92 -11.77
N ARG A 36 -1.19 3.88 -10.95
CA ARG A 36 -2.05 3.91 -9.74
C ARG A 36 -1.34 3.32 -8.52
N ILE A 37 -1.91 3.51 -7.34
CA ILE A 37 -1.56 2.72 -6.14
C ILE A 37 -2.24 1.35 -6.28
N PRO A 38 -1.48 0.26 -6.44
CA PRO A 38 -2.06 -1.05 -6.72
C PRO A 38 -2.78 -1.63 -5.50
N ASN A 39 -3.98 -2.15 -5.70
CA ASN A 39 -4.54 -3.14 -4.79
C ASN A 39 -4.00 -4.53 -5.14
N PHE A 40 -3.91 -5.42 -4.15
CA PHE A 40 -3.33 -6.75 -4.32
C PHE A 40 -4.06 -7.80 -3.49
N LYS A 41 -4.01 -9.05 -3.95
CA LYS A 41 -4.53 -10.20 -3.22
C LYS A 41 -3.78 -10.36 -1.90
N GLY A 42 -4.51 -10.30 -0.78
CA GLY A 42 -3.94 -10.33 0.56
C GLY A 42 -3.74 -8.96 1.20
N SER A 43 -4.16 -7.86 0.56
CA SER A 43 -4.08 -6.52 1.14
C SER A 43 -4.78 -6.42 2.50
N TYR A 44 -5.97 -7.01 2.63
CA TYR A 44 -6.68 -7.05 3.91
C TYR A 44 -5.90 -7.79 5.01
N LEU A 45 -5.29 -8.93 4.70
CA LEU A 45 -4.47 -9.67 5.67
C LEU A 45 -3.22 -8.87 6.06
N ALA A 46 -2.56 -8.23 5.10
CA ALA A 46 -1.42 -7.36 5.37
C ALA A 46 -1.80 -6.18 6.30
N CYS A 47 -3.00 -5.63 6.15
CA CYS A 47 -3.52 -4.58 7.05
C CYS A 47 -3.60 -5.04 8.51
N GLN A 48 -3.92 -6.32 8.76
CA GLN A 48 -4.08 -6.84 10.11
C GLN A 48 -2.76 -6.84 10.90
N ASN A 49 -1.61 -6.94 10.23
CA ASN A 49 -0.30 -6.97 10.88
C ASN A 49 0.04 -5.63 11.57
N ILE A 50 -0.64 -4.53 11.21
CA ILE A 50 -0.41 -3.22 11.82
C ILE A 50 -0.78 -3.22 13.30
N LYS A 51 -1.78 -4.00 13.71
CA LYS A 51 -2.24 -4.06 15.11
C LYS A 51 -1.18 -4.59 16.07
N ASP A 52 -0.23 -5.37 15.55
CA ASP A 52 0.82 -6.03 16.33
C ASP A 52 2.05 -5.12 16.52
N LEU A 53 2.04 -3.91 15.95
CA LEU A 53 3.11 -2.94 16.11
C LEU A 53 2.94 -2.14 17.42
N ASP A 54 3.95 -2.16 18.28
CA ASP A 54 3.95 -1.38 19.54
C ASP A 54 3.67 0.12 19.33
N VAL A 55 4.17 0.69 18.23
CA VAL A 55 3.93 2.10 17.88
C VAL A 55 2.46 2.36 17.57
N PHE A 56 1.77 1.40 16.93
CA PHE A 56 0.35 1.53 16.63
C PHE A 56 -0.48 1.50 17.92
N ALA A 57 -0.16 0.58 18.83
CA ALA A 57 -0.86 0.44 20.11
C ALA A 57 -0.75 1.67 21.03
N ARG A 58 0.30 2.50 20.86
CA ARG A 58 0.57 3.67 21.71
C ARG A 58 0.18 5.00 21.06
N THR A 59 -0.16 5.01 19.78
CA THR A 59 -0.48 6.25 19.08
C THR A 59 -1.90 6.70 19.38
N GLN A 60 -2.11 8.02 19.49
CA GLN A 60 -3.44 8.60 19.71
C GLN A 60 -4.14 8.94 18.39
N GLU A 61 -3.36 9.25 17.35
CA GLU A 61 -3.86 9.67 16.05
C GLU A 61 -3.22 8.83 14.94
N VAL A 62 -4.04 8.40 13.98
CA VAL A 62 -3.61 7.64 12.81
C VAL A 62 -4.16 8.29 11.55
N LYS A 63 -3.30 8.61 10.60
CA LYS A 63 -3.67 9.02 9.25
C LYS A 63 -3.64 7.82 8.31
N VAL A 64 -4.75 7.55 7.64
CA VAL A 64 -4.86 6.47 6.65
C VAL A 64 -5.37 7.05 5.33
N ASP A 65 -4.69 6.76 4.22
CA ASP A 65 -5.10 7.20 2.88
C ASP A 65 -6.33 6.43 2.36
N PRO A 66 -7.10 7.01 1.43
CA PRO A 66 -8.35 6.41 0.94
C PRO A 66 -8.14 5.26 -0.05
N ASP A 67 -6.89 4.94 -0.41
CA ASP A 67 -6.56 3.92 -1.40
C ASP A 67 -7.13 2.54 -1.02
N LYS A 68 -7.54 1.78 -2.04
CA LYS A 68 -8.16 0.46 -1.87
C LYS A 68 -7.33 -0.54 -1.02
N PRO A 69 -6.00 -0.69 -1.19
CA PRO A 69 -5.22 -1.61 -0.35
C PRO A 69 -5.20 -1.24 1.15
N LEU A 70 -5.59 -0.01 1.51
CA LEU A 70 -5.59 0.48 2.90
C LEU A 70 -6.97 0.42 3.56
N GLU A 71 -7.99 -0.10 2.88
CA GLU A 71 -9.34 -0.25 3.43
C GLU A 71 -9.35 -1.06 4.74
N GLY A 72 -8.55 -2.12 4.84
CA GLY A 72 -8.42 -2.90 6.07
C GLY A 72 -7.86 -2.08 7.23
N VAL A 73 -6.89 -1.19 6.97
CA VAL A 73 -6.33 -0.29 8.00
C VAL A 73 -7.36 0.73 8.43
N ARG A 74 -8.11 1.33 7.49
CA ARG A 74 -9.18 2.29 7.80
C ARG A 74 -10.21 1.65 8.75
N LEU A 75 -10.63 0.42 8.48
CA LEU A 75 -11.54 -0.31 9.35
C LEU A 75 -10.91 -0.62 10.71
N LEU A 76 -9.67 -1.11 10.73
CA LEU A 76 -8.94 -1.45 11.95
C LEU A 76 -8.82 -0.26 12.90
N VAL A 77 -8.44 0.91 12.38
CA VAL A 77 -8.30 2.14 13.18
C VAL A 77 -9.61 2.52 13.86
N LEU A 78 -10.73 2.42 13.15
CA LEU A 78 -12.06 2.74 13.69
C LEU A 78 -12.57 1.74 14.73
N GLN A 79 -12.07 0.50 14.72
CA GLN A 79 -12.47 -0.55 15.66
C GLN A 79 -11.65 -0.54 16.95
N VAL A 80 -10.37 -0.15 16.86
CA VAL A 80 -9.40 -0.33 17.95
C VAL A 80 -9.13 0.96 18.71
N ILE A 81 -9.26 2.13 18.08
CA ILE A 81 -9.11 3.42 18.76
C ILE A 81 -10.46 3.79 19.38
N PRO A 82 -10.58 3.85 20.72
CA PRO A 82 -11.80 4.33 21.35
C PRO A 82 -12.03 5.77 20.93
N LEU A 83 -13.20 6.06 20.35
CA LEU A 83 -13.64 7.42 20.16
C LEU A 83 -13.88 8.05 21.54
N PRO A 84 -13.51 9.33 21.74
CA PRO A 84 -13.83 10.05 22.98
C PRO A 84 -15.33 10.13 23.24
#